data_AF-A0A432XRI7-F1
#
_entry.id   AF-A0A432XRI7-F1
#
_cell.length_a   1.000
_cell.length_b   1.000
_cell.length_c   1.000
_cell.angle_alpha   90.00
_cell.angle_beta   90.00
_cell.angle_gamma   90.00
#
_symmetry.space_group_name_H-M   'P 1'
#
loop_
_entity.id
_entity.type
_entity.pdbx_description
1 polymer ?
#
loop_
_entity_poly.entity_id
_entity_poly.type
_entity_poly.pdbx_seq_one_letter_code
_entity_poly.pdbx_strand_id
1 'polypeptide(L)'
;MNDATKSSTADSSAQLWNNSQLEALAALNLPQWHKTAVTTAEASAGETTYFYKLQDWILSCPVPIPVTVQSWHRDVFRTLAPDSQQRPTEISASIAERTEGVKFLELPELTMPELDAAQKRDLWLRICNSDD
;
A
#
# COMPACT_ATOMS: atom_id res chain seq x y z
N MET A 1 -10.04 9.28 -58.76
CA MET A 1 -10.20 10.43 -57.84
C MET A 1 -10.68 9.88 -56.52
N ASN A 2 -9.93 10.23 -55.49
CA ASN A 2 -10.04 9.78 -54.10
C ASN A 2 -11.35 10.24 -53.44
N ASP A 3 -11.79 9.48 -52.44
CA ASP A 3 -12.08 9.88 -51.05
C ASP A 3 -13.20 8.97 -50.51
N ALA A 4 -12.84 7.97 -49.70
CA ALA A 4 -12.65 8.05 -48.26
C ALA A 4 -13.89 7.52 -47.52
N THR A 5 -13.77 6.23 -47.22
CA THR A 5 -14.36 5.51 -46.10
C THR A 5 -14.67 6.36 -44.85
N LYS A 6 -15.92 6.24 -44.40
CA LYS A 6 -16.28 5.81 -43.03
C LYS A 6 -15.68 6.66 -41.90
N SER A 7 -16.35 7.78 -41.57
CA SER A 7 -16.13 8.47 -40.29
C SER A 7 -16.63 7.61 -39.14
N SER A 8 -15.64 6.95 -38.54
CA SER A 8 -15.64 6.29 -37.24
C SER A 8 -15.55 7.33 -36.13
N THR A 9 -16.55 7.40 -35.26
CA THR A 9 -16.40 7.75 -33.83
C THR A 9 -17.71 7.44 -33.09
N ALA A 10 -17.88 6.17 -32.71
CA ALA A 10 -18.81 5.78 -31.65
C ALA A 10 -17.99 5.06 -30.58
N ASP A 11 -17.96 5.67 -29.40
CA ASP A 11 -17.35 5.22 -28.16
C ASP A 11 -17.39 3.70 -27.96
N SER A 12 -16.27 3.04 -28.24
CA SER A 12 -16.02 1.68 -27.78
C SER A 12 -15.58 1.73 -26.31
N SER A 13 -16.51 2.08 -25.43
CA SER A 13 -16.43 1.70 -24.02
C SER A 13 -16.51 0.17 -24.00
N ALA A 14 -15.34 -0.46 -23.94
CA ALA A 14 -15.18 -1.90 -24.13
C ALA A 14 -16.08 -2.69 -23.18
N GLN A 15 -17.21 -3.18 -23.70
CA GLN A 15 -18.08 -4.10 -23.00
C GLN A 15 -17.26 -5.34 -22.67
N LEU A 16 -17.14 -5.57 -21.37
CA LEU A 16 -16.05 -6.35 -20.80
C LEU A 16 -16.45 -7.84 -20.75
N TRP A 17 -17.75 -8.12 -20.97
CA TRP A 17 -18.40 -9.42 -21.12
C TRP A 17 -19.34 -9.39 -22.33
N ASN A 18 -19.36 -10.45 -23.13
CA ASN A 18 -20.35 -10.61 -24.20
C ASN A 18 -21.70 -11.14 -23.67
N ASN A 19 -22.76 -11.09 -24.48
CA ASN A 19 -24.11 -11.45 -24.05
C ASN A 19 -24.24 -12.88 -23.49
N SER A 20 -23.56 -13.84 -24.12
CA SER A 20 -23.58 -15.23 -23.65
C SER A 20 -22.91 -15.39 -22.28
N GLN A 21 -21.87 -14.59 -22.00
CA GLN A 21 -21.19 -14.58 -20.69
C GLN A 21 -22.05 -13.90 -19.61
N LEU A 22 -22.81 -12.86 -19.97
CA LEU A 22 -23.72 -12.19 -19.03
C LEU A 22 -24.89 -13.12 -18.63
N GLU A 23 -25.44 -13.86 -19.59
CA GLU A 23 -26.48 -14.87 -19.33
C GLU A 23 -25.99 -16.00 -18.44
N ALA A 24 -24.76 -16.48 -18.67
CA ALA A 24 -24.14 -17.49 -17.83
C ALA A 24 -23.90 -17.00 -16.39
N LEU A 25 -23.42 -15.77 -16.22
CA LEU A 25 -23.24 -15.17 -14.89
C LEU A 25 -24.56 -15.01 -14.15
N ALA A 26 -25.62 -14.59 -14.85
CA ALA A 26 -26.96 -14.47 -14.28
C ALA A 26 -27.54 -15.83 -13.87
N ALA A 27 -27.36 -16.86 -14.71
CA ALA A 27 -27.80 -18.22 -14.40
C ALA A 27 -27.09 -18.82 -13.17
N LEU A 28 -25.84 -18.42 -12.93
CA LEU A 28 -25.04 -18.82 -11.77
C LEU A 28 -25.20 -17.90 -10.56
N ASN A 29 -26.05 -16.88 -10.65
CA ASN A 29 -26.30 -15.88 -9.60
C ASN A 29 -25.00 -15.20 -9.10
N LEU A 30 -24.04 -15.01 -10.01
CA LEU A 30 -22.74 -14.40 -9.71
C LEU A 30 -22.79 -12.89 -9.95
N PRO A 31 -22.15 -12.09 -9.08
CA PRO A 31 -22.09 -10.64 -9.25
C PRO A 31 -21.29 -10.25 -10.49
N GLN A 32 -21.79 -9.27 -11.24
CA GLN A 32 -21.13 -8.72 -12.41
C GLN A 32 -20.03 -7.73 -11.97
N TRP A 33 -18.81 -7.94 -12.47
CA TRP A 33 -17.69 -7.04 -12.20
C TRP A 33 -17.70 -5.93 -13.24
N HIS A 34 -17.86 -4.69 -12.79
CA HIS A 34 -17.74 -3.54 -13.67
C HIS A 34 -16.31 -3.00 -13.61
N LYS A 35 -15.76 -2.56 -14.76
CA LYS A 35 -14.60 -1.66 -14.71
C LYS A 35 -15.07 -0.40 -14.01
N THR A 36 -14.60 -0.19 -12.80
CA THR A 36 -14.58 1.14 -12.22
C THR A 36 -13.81 2.01 -13.20
N ALA A 37 -14.46 3.06 -13.72
CA ALA A 37 -13.70 4.15 -14.30
C ALA A 37 -12.69 4.57 -13.25
N VAL A 38 -11.41 4.61 -13.61
CA VAL A 38 -10.42 5.31 -12.79
C VAL A 38 -10.80 6.78 -12.93
N THR A 39 -11.78 7.20 -12.13
CA THR A 39 -11.97 8.60 -11.84
C THR A 39 -10.71 8.94 -11.07
N THR A 40 -9.73 9.54 -11.75
CA THR A 40 -8.71 10.35 -11.12
C THR A 40 -9.45 11.49 -10.43
N ALA A 41 -10.07 11.18 -9.30
CA ALA A 41 -10.29 12.16 -8.29
C ALA A 41 -8.87 12.60 -7.95
N GLU A 42 -8.50 13.80 -8.40
CA GLU A 42 -7.55 14.63 -7.69
C GLU A 42 -8.12 14.86 -6.28
N ALA A 43 -8.12 13.80 -5.48
CA ALA A 43 -8.01 13.93 -4.05
C ALA A 43 -6.74 14.76 -3.89
N SER A 44 -6.89 15.99 -3.38
CA SER A 44 -5.75 16.74 -2.87
C SER A 44 -4.91 15.74 -2.09
N ALA A 45 -3.73 15.42 -2.61
CA ALA A 45 -2.89 14.36 -2.10
C ALA A 45 -2.42 14.77 -0.71
N GLY A 46 -3.27 14.52 0.29
CA GLY A 46 -2.80 14.40 1.66
C GLY A 46 -1.76 13.30 1.64
N GLU A 47 -0.60 13.57 2.21
CA GLU A 47 0.43 12.54 2.42
C GLU A 47 -0.24 11.35 3.10
N THR A 48 -0.40 10.26 2.35
CA THR A 48 -1.07 9.07 2.85
C THR A 48 -0.08 8.32 3.71
N THR A 49 -0.25 8.41 5.02
CA THR A 49 0.56 7.67 5.99
C THR A 49 -0.02 6.28 6.19
N TYR A 50 0.83 5.27 6.03
CA TYR A 50 0.52 3.87 6.29
C TYR A 50 1.00 3.48 7.68
N PHE A 51 0.19 2.72 8.41
CA PHE A 51 0.52 2.28 9.77
C PHE A 51 0.64 0.76 9.83
N TYR A 52 1.68 0.28 10.49
CA TYR A 52 1.94 -1.14 10.67
C TYR A 52 2.21 -1.48 12.12
N LYS A 53 1.55 -2.52 12.65
CA LYS A 53 1.83 -3.05 13.97
C LYS A 53 2.91 -4.15 13.89
N LEU A 54 3.90 -4.06 14.77
CA LEU A 54 4.93 -5.08 14.97
C LEU A 54 5.21 -5.22 16.46
N GLN A 55 4.63 -6.24 17.10
CA GLN A 55 4.67 -6.41 18.57
C GLN A 55 4.23 -5.12 19.29
N ASP A 56 5.12 -4.56 20.11
CA ASP A 56 4.91 -3.33 20.89
C ASP A 56 5.21 -2.06 20.10
N TRP A 57 5.42 -2.17 18.78
CA TRP A 57 5.72 -1.05 17.90
C TRP A 57 4.60 -0.77 16.91
N ILE A 58 4.40 0.51 16.63
CA ILE A 58 3.68 1.02 15.48
C ILE A 58 4.65 1.76 14.57
N LEU A 59 4.71 1.32 13.32
CA LEU A 59 5.53 1.93 12.27
C LEU A 59 4.65 2.84 11.43
N SER A 60 5.03 4.10 11.25
CA SER A 60 4.40 5.02 10.30
C SER A 60 5.30 5.21 9.08
N CYS A 61 4.74 5.02 7.89
CA CYS A 61 5.48 5.01 6.63
C CYS A 61 4.77 5.88 5.58
N PRO A 62 5.50 6.63 4.74
CA PRO A 62 4.89 7.40 3.65
C PRO A 62 4.47 6.54 2.47
N VAL A 63 4.94 5.28 2.42
CA VAL A 63 4.64 4.30 1.37
C VAL A 63 4.34 2.94 2.01
N PRO A 64 3.55 2.08 1.36
CA PRO A 64 3.28 0.75 1.88
C PRO A 64 4.56 -0.11 1.89
N ILE A 65 4.69 -0.98 2.89
CA ILE A 65 5.85 -1.89 2.98
C ILE A 65 5.82 -2.86 1.78
N PRO A 66 6.89 -2.91 0.97
CA PRO A 66 6.91 -3.79 -0.19
C PRO A 66 6.90 -5.27 0.23
N VAL A 67 6.21 -6.10 -0.55
CA VAL A 67 6.16 -7.57 -0.34
C VAL A 67 7.57 -8.17 -0.31
N THR A 68 8.43 -7.66 -1.18
CA THR A 68 9.86 -7.95 -1.21
C THR A 68 10.61 -6.93 -0.35
N VAL A 69 10.76 -7.27 0.92
CA VAL A 69 11.50 -6.45 1.89
C VAL A 69 13.00 -6.52 1.62
N GLN A 70 13.61 -5.33 1.53
CA GLN A 70 15.06 -5.14 1.44
C GLN A 70 15.75 -5.65 2.70
N SER A 71 17.06 -5.95 2.62
CA SER A 71 17.83 -6.51 3.73
C SER A 71 17.75 -5.62 4.96
N TRP A 72 17.97 -4.32 4.81
CA TRP A 72 17.97 -3.39 5.93
C TRP A 72 16.58 -3.24 6.58
N HIS A 73 15.47 -3.34 5.82
CA HIS A 73 14.12 -3.40 6.41
C HIS A 73 13.99 -4.58 7.37
N ARG A 74 14.51 -5.75 6.99
CA ARG A 74 14.47 -6.96 7.82
C ARG A 74 15.30 -6.79 9.09
N ASP A 75 16.45 -6.14 8.99
CA ASP A 75 17.32 -5.87 10.13
C ASP A 75 16.63 -4.93 11.13
N VAL A 76 15.90 -3.92 10.64
CA VAL A 76 15.05 -3.06 11.48
C VAL A 76 13.94 -3.86 12.14
N PHE A 77 13.15 -4.63 11.39
CA PHE A 77 12.05 -5.41 11.98
C PHE A 77 12.55 -6.43 13.00
N ARG A 78 13.71 -7.05 12.76
CA ARG A 78 14.35 -7.95 13.71
C ARG A 78 14.84 -7.20 14.95
N THR A 79 15.31 -5.98 14.81
CA THR A 79 15.70 -5.14 15.96
C THR A 79 14.50 -4.82 16.85
N LEU A 80 13.37 -4.46 16.23
CA LEU A 80 12.16 -4.07 16.95
C LEU A 80 11.43 -5.25 17.58
N ALA A 81 11.53 -6.43 16.97
CA ALA A 81 10.89 -7.65 17.43
C ALA A 81 11.84 -8.86 17.30
N PRO A 82 12.89 -8.96 18.14
CA PRO A 82 13.97 -9.96 18.01
C PRO A 82 13.49 -11.40 18.10
N ASP A 83 12.47 -11.66 18.93
CA ASP A 83 11.89 -13.00 19.11
C ASP A 83 10.78 -13.32 18.10
N SER A 84 10.46 -12.38 17.20
CA SER A 84 9.37 -12.53 16.25
C SER A 84 9.87 -12.76 14.83
N GLN A 85 9.40 -13.84 14.21
CA GLN A 85 9.48 -14.01 12.75
C GLN A 85 8.31 -13.32 12.03
N GLN A 86 7.43 -12.62 12.78
CA GLN A 86 6.26 -11.99 12.20
C GLN A 86 6.65 -10.75 11.40
N ARG A 87 6.01 -10.58 10.25
CA ARG A 87 6.08 -9.35 9.47
C ARG A 87 5.17 -8.29 10.09
N PRO A 88 5.48 -6.99 9.91
CA PRO A 88 4.56 -5.93 10.29
C PRO A 88 3.19 -6.14 9.62
N THR A 89 2.13 -5.98 10.40
CA THR A 89 0.75 -6.13 9.92
C THR A 89 0.16 -4.75 9.73
N GLU A 90 -0.40 -4.48 8.55
CA GLU A 90 -1.03 -3.19 8.28
C GLU A 90 -2.26 -2.99 9.18
N ILE A 91 -2.37 -1.80 9.76
CA ILE A 91 -3.49 -1.37 10.58
C ILE A 91 -4.00 -0.02 10.09
N SER A 92 -5.26 0.30 10.39
CA SER A 92 -5.80 1.61 10.07
C SER A 92 -5.26 2.67 11.03
N ALA A 93 -5.25 3.95 10.60
CA ALA A 93 -4.87 5.08 11.44
C ALA A 93 -5.65 5.13 12.76
N SER A 94 -6.96 4.86 12.72
CA SER A 94 -7.80 4.82 13.93
C SER A 94 -7.42 3.71 14.91
N ILE A 95 -6.88 2.58 14.42
CA ILE A 95 -6.35 1.53 15.29
C ILE A 95 -5.02 2.00 15.89
N ALA A 96 -4.16 2.62 15.08
CA ALA A 96 -2.87 3.12 15.53
C ALA A 96 -3.04 4.14 16.68
N GLU A 97 -3.92 5.12 16.52
CA GLU A 97 -4.20 6.16 17.54
C GLU A 97 -4.77 5.63 18.85
N ARG A 98 -5.49 4.49 18.81
CA ARG A 98 -6.14 3.89 19.98
C ARG A 98 -5.29 2.83 20.67
N THR A 99 -4.17 2.44 20.08
CA THR A 99 -3.32 1.40 20.65
C THR A 99 -2.50 2.03 21.78
N GLU A 100 -2.79 1.64 23.02
CA GLU A 100 -2.05 2.10 24.20
C GLU A 100 -0.83 1.20 24.49
N GLY A 101 0.18 1.76 25.16
CA GLY A 101 1.36 1.00 25.61
C GLY A 101 2.29 0.54 24.48
N VAL A 102 2.25 1.21 23.32
CA VAL A 102 3.10 0.92 22.17
C VAL A 102 4.02 2.08 21.84
N LYS A 103 5.16 1.76 21.25
CA LYS A 103 6.17 2.71 20.77
C LYS A 103 5.88 3.07 19.33
N PHE A 104 6.12 4.32 18.97
CA PHE A 104 5.95 4.80 17.60
C PHE A 104 7.30 5.02 16.94
N LEU A 105 7.46 4.50 15.72
CA LEU A 105 8.64 4.72 14.90
C LEU A 105 8.22 5.20 13.52
N GLU A 106 8.65 6.41 13.17
CA GLU A 106 8.48 6.93 11.82
C GLU A 106 9.59 6.39 10.91
N LEU A 107 9.23 5.88 9.73
CA LEU A 107 10.17 5.31 8.76
C LEU A 107 10.03 6.00 7.39
N PRO A 108 10.39 7.30 7.28
CA PRO A 108 10.41 7.98 5.99
C PRO A 108 11.42 7.35 5.01
N GLU A 109 12.46 6.70 5.53
CA GLU A 109 13.51 6.08 4.73
C GLU A 109 13.09 4.77 4.05
N LEU A 110 11.87 4.26 4.29
CA LEU A 110 11.37 3.05 3.65
C LEU A 110 11.36 3.12 2.11
N THR A 111 11.38 4.33 1.57
CA THR A 111 11.49 4.61 0.12
C THR A 111 12.90 4.41 -0.42
N MET A 112 13.92 4.38 0.44
CA MET A 112 15.32 4.30 0.06
C MET A 112 15.74 2.85 -0.18
N PRO A 113 16.54 2.57 -1.23
CA PRO A 113 17.04 1.22 -1.49
C PRO A 113 18.09 0.74 -0.49
N GLU A 114 18.80 1.68 0.14
CA GLU A 114 19.83 1.41 1.14
C GLU A 114 20.00 2.64 2.04
N LEU A 115 20.42 2.40 3.28
CA LEU A 115 20.82 3.44 4.24
C LEU A 115 22.34 3.51 4.35
N ASP A 116 22.87 4.73 4.30
CA ASP A 116 24.26 5.01 4.63
C ASP A 116 24.53 4.87 6.14
N ALA A 117 25.80 4.99 6.54
CA ALA A 117 26.20 4.83 7.94
C ALA A 117 25.66 5.92 8.88
N ALA A 118 25.41 7.14 8.37
CA ALA A 118 24.81 8.22 9.16
C ALA A 118 23.33 7.96 9.38
N GLN A 119 22.60 7.63 8.31
CA GLN A 119 21.17 7.30 8.35
C GLN A 119 20.88 6.08 9.23
N LYS A 120 21.71 5.03 9.17
CA LYS A 120 21.61 3.88 10.07
C LYS A 120 21.77 4.27 11.53
N ARG A 121 22.71 5.17 11.83
CA ARG A 121 22.94 5.68 13.19
C ARG A 121 21.75 6.50 13.68
N ASP A 122 21.22 7.37 12.83
CA ASP A 122 20.10 8.24 13.18
C ASP A 122 18.82 7.42 13.39
N LEU A 123 18.59 6.40 12.57
CA LEU A 123 17.52 5.42 12.78
C LEU A 123 17.71 4.66 14.10
N TRP A 124 18.93 4.18 14.38
CA TRP A 124 19.23 3.49 15.63
C TRP A 124 18.95 4.35 16.86
N LEU A 125 19.36 5.63 16.82
CA LEU A 125 19.09 6.58 17.90
C LEU A 125 17.59 6.79 18.12
N ARG A 126 16.79 6.87 17.05
CA ARG A 126 15.32 6.96 17.17
C ARG A 126 14.73 5.72 17.82
N ILE A 127 15.21 4.53 17.46
CA ILE A 127 14.78 3.28 18.09
C ILE A 127 15.11 3.28 19.58
N CYS A 128 16.34 3.62 19.97
CA CYS A 128 16.75 3.65 21.38
C CYS A 128 16.03 4.71 22.20
N ASN A 129 15.69 5.86 21.60
CA ASN A 129 15.02 6.96 22.31
C ASN A 129 13.50 6.80 22.39
N SER A 130 12.93 5.77 21.75
CA SER A 130 11.49 5.46 21.85
C SER A 130 11.14 4.61 23.07
N ASP A 131 12.11 4.36 23.96
CA ASP A 131 12.00 3.58 25.20
C ASP A 131 11.71 4.42 26.47
N ASP A 132 11.65 5.76 26.34
CA ASP A 132 11.22 6.72 27.39
C ASP A 132 9.71 7.00 27.32
#